data_AF-A0AAN9AV28-F1
#
_entry.id   AF-A0AAN9AV28-F1
#
_cell.length_a   1.000
_cell.length_b   1.000
_cell.length_c   1.000
_cell.angle_alpha   90.00
_cell.angle_beta   90.00
_cell.angle_gamma   90.00
#
_symmetry.space_group_name_H-M   'P 1'
#
loop_
_entity.id
_entity.type
_entity.pdbx_description
1 polymer ?
#
loop_
_entity_poly.entity_id
_entity_poly.type
_entity_poly.pdbx_seq_one_letter_code
_entity_poly.pdbx_strand_id
1 'polypeptide(L)'
;MASTRFRMISVALFVMALSVLEAIQWDIASPNKTTTMTACVGGRAAIPWVFTAENGETIASLAWSFKAPGEKKKQIGAVINGNFYTTDNIKFGFLPNAGLTLYDTGPQDSGDYSVQIGVLGKDFSPESAERTITLSVTDTPPFTTDGDLHVTLSDAVRDDVTKDWTVQLHCGQFSDRGHPPVGVVWTTPSGEERYSSDENNGTFVLFVHSPFQRGRYSCRLSSSAPAARCLAATSPLKGAGHLYVDDKDIRLTLLEALLQETIGELQETKTRQSKLIADFTAQIHGLNSKLNGLRLVNGTHPWEGRVELFVHGMWGTVCDDHWDASDARVVCRHLGYNTSNAQALPLAHYGQGPSSAPIWLDDVECQGSEVTLRICKSQPVGKINCGHREDAGVSCGGN
;
A
#
# COMPACT_ATOMS: atom_id res chain seq x y z
N MET A 1 -22.75 -21.68 49.24
CA MET A 1 -23.83 -20.72 48.94
C MET A 1 -23.25 -19.33 49.04
N ALA A 2 -22.88 -18.75 47.89
CA ALA A 2 -22.15 -17.49 47.80
C ALA A 2 -23.14 -16.33 47.66
N SER A 3 -23.03 -15.38 48.58
CA SER A 3 -23.77 -14.12 48.59
C SER A 3 -23.10 -13.14 47.63
N THR A 4 -23.92 -12.61 46.72
CA THR A 4 -23.66 -11.58 45.72
C THR A 4 -23.00 -10.33 46.34
N ARG A 5 -21.84 -9.93 45.81
CA ARG A 5 -21.32 -8.56 45.94
C ARG A 5 -21.12 -7.99 44.55
N PHE A 6 -22.03 -7.09 44.17
CA PHE A 6 -21.83 -6.11 43.11
C PHE A 6 -20.64 -5.22 43.49
N ARG A 7 -19.61 -5.19 42.64
CA ARG A 7 -18.69 -4.05 42.57
C ARG A 7 -18.80 -3.47 41.17
N MET A 8 -19.28 -2.23 41.10
CA MET A 8 -19.01 -1.34 39.99
C MET A 8 -17.50 -1.29 39.79
N ILE A 9 -17.04 -1.72 38.61
CA ILE A 9 -15.71 -1.39 38.14
C ILE A 9 -15.91 -0.28 37.11
N SER A 10 -15.30 0.85 37.42
CA SER A 10 -15.27 2.07 36.64
C SER A 10 -15.00 1.82 35.16
N VAL A 11 -15.78 2.51 34.34
CA VAL A 11 -15.51 2.83 32.94
C VAL A 11 -14.23 3.66 32.89
N ALA A 12 -13.09 2.99 32.80
CA ALA A 12 -11.78 3.60 32.54
C ALA A 12 -10.81 2.50 32.07
N LEU A 13 -10.93 2.08 30.82
CA LEU A 13 -9.93 1.37 30.01
C LEU A 13 -10.54 1.10 28.63
N PHE A 14 -10.76 2.15 27.84
CA PHE A 14 -11.11 2.04 26.42
C PHE A 14 -10.24 2.96 25.54
N VAL A 15 -9.03 3.24 26.02
CA VAL A 15 -7.95 3.86 25.26
C VAL A 15 -6.71 3.04 25.60
N MET A 16 -5.98 2.60 24.58
CA MET A 16 -4.86 1.63 24.62
C MET A 16 -5.26 0.15 24.42
N ALA A 17 -5.92 -0.11 23.30
CA ALA A 17 -5.71 -1.34 22.54
C ALA A 17 -5.61 -0.98 21.04
N LEU A 18 -4.74 -0.03 20.76
CA LEU A 18 -4.38 0.47 19.43
C LEU A 18 -2.87 0.29 19.27
N SER A 19 -2.39 -0.92 19.53
CA SER A 19 -0.96 -1.26 19.42
C SER A 19 -0.72 -2.78 19.40
N VAL A 20 -1.65 -3.55 18.83
CA VAL A 20 -1.39 -4.94 18.42
C VAL A 20 -2.08 -5.19 17.09
N LEU A 21 -1.83 -4.29 16.11
CA LEU A 21 -1.44 -4.83 14.82
C LEU A 21 -0.03 -5.34 15.06
N GLU A 22 0.13 -6.63 15.36
CA GLU A 22 1.19 -7.34 14.68
C GLU A 22 0.78 -7.30 13.20
N ALA A 23 1.06 -6.14 12.58
CA ALA A 23 1.43 -6.14 11.20
C ALA A 23 2.47 -7.25 11.14
N ILE A 24 2.15 -8.32 10.42
CA ILE A 24 3.21 -9.07 9.76
C ILE A 24 3.78 -8.05 8.78
N GLN A 25 4.65 -7.22 9.33
CA GLN A 25 5.55 -6.35 8.63
C GLN A 25 6.45 -7.36 7.95
N TRP A 26 6.05 -7.76 6.75
CA TRP A 26 7.04 -8.11 5.75
C TRP A 26 7.80 -6.82 5.59
N ASP A 27 8.86 -6.69 6.40
CA ASP A 27 9.94 -5.76 6.15
C ASP A 27 10.09 -5.76 4.63
N ILE A 28 10.04 -4.57 4.02
CA ILE A 28 10.70 -4.35 2.75
C ILE A 28 12.09 -4.93 2.96
N ALA A 29 12.28 -6.17 2.48
CA ALA A 29 13.27 -7.08 3.03
C ALA A 29 14.60 -6.34 3.11
N SER A 30 15.08 -6.17 4.35
CA SER A 30 16.27 -5.40 4.72
C SER A 30 17.22 -5.15 3.53
N PRO A 31 17.46 -3.90 3.09
CA PRO A 31 18.23 -3.55 1.89
C PRO A 31 19.65 -4.15 1.81
N ASN A 32 20.12 -4.76 2.91
CA ASN A 32 21.49 -5.22 3.10
C ASN A 32 21.68 -6.74 2.97
N LYS A 33 20.66 -7.52 2.62
CA LYS A 33 20.84 -8.97 2.44
C LYS A 33 20.80 -9.34 0.96
N THR A 34 21.98 -9.35 0.33
CA THR A 34 22.17 -9.98 -0.99
C THR A 34 21.62 -11.40 -0.91
N THR A 35 20.57 -11.66 -1.70
CA THR A 35 19.99 -13.01 -1.80
C THR A 35 20.70 -13.71 -2.94
N THR A 36 21.38 -14.81 -2.66
CA THR A 36 21.98 -15.65 -3.71
C THR A 36 20.95 -16.65 -4.20
N MET A 37 20.79 -16.75 -5.51
CA MET A 37 19.97 -17.74 -6.19
C MET A 37 20.84 -18.61 -7.09
N THR A 38 20.44 -19.86 -7.30
CA THR A 38 21.18 -20.80 -8.15
C THR A 38 20.28 -21.35 -9.26
N ALA A 39 20.80 -21.50 -10.48
CA ALA A 39 20.09 -22.02 -11.65
C ALA A 39 20.94 -23.02 -12.45
N CYS A 40 20.28 -23.90 -13.20
CA CYS A 40 20.94 -24.92 -14.03
C CYS A 40 21.36 -24.38 -15.38
N VAL A 41 22.42 -24.94 -15.95
CA VAL A 41 22.69 -24.77 -17.38
C VAL A 41 21.60 -25.45 -18.23
N GLY A 42 21.12 -24.77 -19.27
CA GLY A 42 19.99 -25.16 -20.12
C GLY A 42 18.62 -25.08 -19.43
N GLY A 43 18.58 -24.51 -18.22
CA GLY A 43 17.39 -24.44 -17.38
C GLY A 43 16.59 -23.15 -17.55
N ARG A 44 15.68 -22.94 -16.60
CA ARG A 44 14.92 -21.69 -16.41
C ARG A 44 15.27 -21.14 -15.02
N ALA A 45 15.44 -19.84 -14.89
CA ALA A 45 15.63 -19.17 -13.60
C ALA A 45 14.53 -18.13 -13.38
N ALA A 46 13.69 -18.32 -12.37
CA ALA A 46 12.70 -17.33 -11.95
C ALA A 46 13.29 -16.52 -10.79
N ILE A 47 13.50 -15.23 -11.00
CA ILE A 47 13.92 -14.26 -10.01
C ILE A 47 12.65 -13.56 -9.51
N PRO A 48 12.07 -14.00 -8.38
CA PRO A 48 10.82 -13.45 -7.90
C PRO A 48 11.02 -12.02 -7.44
N TRP A 49 10.01 -11.20 -7.69
CA TRP A 49 9.88 -9.90 -7.09
C TRP A 49 8.44 -9.74 -6.61
N VAL A 50 8.29 -9.27 -5.39
CA VAL A 50 7.00 -8.88 -4.83
C VAL A 50 7.19 -7.52 -4.21
N PHE A 51 6.34 -6.58 -4.61
CA PHE A 51 6.26 -5.26 -4.01
C PHE A 51 4.82 -5.05 -3.55
N THR A 52 4.67 -4.30 -2.47
CA THR A 52 3.37 -3.81 -1.98
C THR A 52 3.45 -2.29 -1.95
N ALA A 53 2.69 -1.62 -2.82
CA ALA A 53 2.45 -0.18 -2.72
C ALA A 53 1.56 0.09 -1.50
N GLU A 54 1.87 1.12 -0.73
CA GLU A 54 0.91 1.59 0.27
C GLU A 54 -0.28 2.30 -0.39
N ASN A 55 -1.41 2.37 0.32
CA ASN A 55 -2.62 3.05 -0.17
C ASN A 55 -2.32 4.48 -0.62
N GLY A 56 -2.41 4.74 -1.94
CA GLY A 56 -2.19 6.06 -2.55
C GLY A 56 -0.87 6.21 -3.31
N GLU A 57 0.01 5.20 -3.28
CA GLU A 57 1.24 5.18 -4.07
C GLU A 57 1.03 4.56 -5.45
N THR A 58 1.75 5.08 -6.45
CA THR A 58 1.76 4.50 -7.81
C THR A 58 3.18 4.21 -8.25
N ILE A 59 3.40 3.05 -8.86
CA ILE A 59 4.68 2.75 -9.51
C ILE A 59 4.80 3.63 -10.75
N ALA A 60 5.79 4.49 -10.76
CA ALA A 60 6.08 5.37 -11.89
C ALA A 60 7.03 4.71 -12.89
N SER A 61 7.97 3.89 -12.42
CA SER A 61 8.92 3.20 -13.27
C SER A 61 9.46 1.92 -12.64
N LEU A 62 9.83 0.97 -13.49
CA LEU A 62 10.52 -0.25 -13.08
C LEU A 62 11.60 -0.57 -14.11
N ALA A 63 12.83 -0.79 -13.66
CA ALA A 63 13.97 -1.10 -14.52
C ALA A 63 14.82 -2.22 -13.94
N TRP A 64 15.06 -3.25 -14.76
CA TRP A 64 15.97 -4.35 -14.46
C TRP A 64 17.34 -4.10 -15.07
N SER A 65 18.37 -4.45 -14.32
CA SER A 65 19.76 -4.39 -14.73
C SER A 65 20.48 -5.69 -14.41
N PHE A 66 21.49 -6.01 -15.21
CA PHE A 66 22.38 -7.15 -15.02
C PHE A 66 23.83 -6.69 -14.96
N LYS A 67 24.61 -7.30 -14.08
CA LYS A 67 26.04 -7.09 -13.93
C LYS A 67 26.74 -8.44 -13.83
N ALA A 68 27.40 -8.84 -14.92
CA ALA A 68 28.28 -10.00 -14.91
C ALA A 68 29.50 -9.78 -13.99
N PRO A 69 30.13 -10.84 -13.47
CA PRO A 69 31.33 -10.75 -12.66
C PRO A 69 32.44 -9.95 -13.36
N GLY A 70 32.90 -8.87 -12.74
CA GLY A 70 33.94 -8.00 -13.31
C GLY A 70 33.48 -7.05 -14.43
N GLU A 71 32.21 -7.07 -14.81
CA GLU A 71 31.65 -6.15 -15.80
C GLU A 71 30.92 -4.94 -15.16
N LYS A 72 30.60 -3.95 -16.01
CA LYS A 72 29.72 -2.84 -15.64
C LYS A 72 28.26 -3.28 -15.71
N LYS A 73 27.45 -2.72 -14.80
CA LYS A 73 25.99 -2.88 -14.76
C LYS A 73 25.38 -2.36 -16.06
N LYS A 74 24.52 -3.16 -16.69
CA LYS A 74 23.81 -2.87 -17.94
C LYS A 74 22.31 -3.02 -17.72
N GLN A 75 21.50 -2.09 -18.23
CA GLN A 75 20.05 -2.22 -18.18
C GLN A 75 19.59 -3.30 -19.18
N ILE A 76 18.76 -4.23 -18.70
CA ILE A 76 18.28 -5.38 -19.50
C ILE A 76 16.79 -5.30 -19.82
N GLY A 77 16.01 -4.56 -19.03
CA GLY A 77 14.60 -4.33 -19.34
C GLY A 77 13.99 -3.21 -18.50
N ALA A 78 12.88 -2.65 -18.97
CA ALA A 78 12.09 -1.69 -18.22
C ALA A 78 10.60 -1.77 -18.55
N VAL A 79 9.78 -1.39 -17.59
CA VAL A 79 8.34 -1.16 -17.75
C VAL A 79 8.11 0.35 -17.75
N ILE A 80 7.55 0.87 -18.84
CA ILE A 80 7.23 2.28 -19.02
C ILE A 80 5.76 2.36 -19.45
N ASN A 81 4.92 3.04 -18.67
CA ASN A 81 3.48 3.18 -18.92
C ASN A 81 2.75 1.84 -19.12
N GLY A 82 3.14 0.82 -18.36
CA GLY A 82 2.61 -0.55 -18.49
C GLY A 82 3.10 -1.32 -19.71
N ASN A 83 3.88 -0.70 -20.61
CA ASN A 83 4.48 -1.34 -21.77
C ASN A 83 5.93 -1.73 -21.48
N PHE A 84 6.33 -2.87 -22.03
CA PHE A 84 7.59 -3.49 -21.70
C PHE A 84 8.65 -3.32 -22.80
N TYR A 85 9.89 -3.06 -22.40
CA TYR A 85 11.03 -2.85 -23.29
C TYR A 85 12.23 -3.66 -22.82
N THR A 86 12.70 -4.62 -23.62
CA THR A 86 13.98 -5.35 -23.45
C THR A 86 15.07 -4.83 -24.37
N THR A 87 16.32 -5.05 -23.98
CA THR A 87 17.45 -5.05 -24.94
C THR A 87 17.48 -6.38 -25.72
N ASP A 88 18.13 -6.43 -26.90
CA ASP A 88 17.98 -7.43 -27.99
C ASP A 88 18.25 -8.93 -27.66
N ASN A 89 18.33 -9.33 -26.39
CA ASN A 89 18.46 -10.72 -25.97
C ASN A 89 17.12 -11.23 -25.41
N ILE A 90 16.31 -11.86 -26.27
CA ILE A 90 15.02 -12.49 -25.93
C ILE A 90 15.25 -13.81 -25.17
N LYS A 91 15.94 -13.75 -24.02
CA LYS A 91 16.06 -14.85 -23.05
C LYS A 91 15.24 -14.61 -21.80
N PHE A 92 14.52 -13.48 -21.73
CA PHE A 92 13.83 -13.06 -20.52
C PHE A 92 12.31 -13.05 -20.68
N GLY A 93 11.61 -13.42 -19.62
CA GLY A 93 10.16 -13.26 -19.46
C GLY A 93 9.85 -12.54 -18.15
N PHE A 94 8.65 -11.99 -18.01
CA PHE A 94 8.23 -11.29 -16.78
C PHE A 94 7.17 -12.10 -16.05
N LEU A 95 7.32 -12.22 -14.74
CA LEU A 95 6.33 -12.81 -13.85
C LEU A 95 5.35 -11.73 -13.37
N PRO A 96 4.14 -12.13 -12.93
CA PRO A 96 3.28 -11.25 -12.15
C PRO A 96 4.08 -10.59 -11.01
N ASN A 97 3.75 -9.34 -10.67
CA ASN A 97 4.48 -8.51 -9.68
C ASN A 97 5.91 -8.10 -10.09
N ALA A 98 6.21 -8.11 -11.39
CA ALA A 98 7.48 -7.64 -11.97
C ALA A 98 8.73 -8.47 -11.65
N GLY A 99 8.52 -9.75 -11.33
CA GLY A 99 9.61 -10.73 -11.30
C GLY A 99 10.21 -10.94 -12.70
N LEU A 100 11.46 -11.41 -12.75
CA LEU A 100 12.21 -11.67 -13.98
C LEU A 100 12.37 -13.19 -14.15
N THR A 101 12.19 -13.69 -15.35
CA THR A 101 12.46 -15.08 -15.73
C THR A 101 13.56 -15.11 -16.77
N LEU A 102 14.50 -16.05 -16.66
CA LEU A 102 15.48 -16.39 -17.69
C LEU A 102 15.17 -17.77 -18.28
N TYR A 103 15.36 -17.92 -19.59
CA TYR A 103 15.23 -19.17 -20.32
C TYR A 103 16.57 -19.59 -20.93
N ASP A 104 16.82 -20.89 -21.01
CA ASP A 104 18.04 -21.47 -21.58
C ASP A 104 19.30 -20.86 -20.93
N THR A 105 19.33 -20.90 -19.59
CA THR A 105 20.40 -20.28 -18.79
C THR A 105 21.75 -20.94 -19.07
N GLY A 106 22.82 -20.17 -19.19
CA GLY A 106 24.19 -20.68 -19.28
C GLY A 106 25.13 -20.00 -18.27
N PRO A 107 26.38 -20.47 -18.14
CA PRO A 107 27.34 -19.92 -17.17
C PRO A 107 27.53 -18.40 -17.29
N GLN A 108 27.41 -17.86 -18.51
CA GLN A 108 27.49 -16.42 -18.81
C GLN A 108 26.36 -15.58 -18.22
N ASP A 109 25.24 -16.21 -17.83
CA ASP A 109 24.09 -15.52 -17.23
C ASP A 109 24.24 -15.38 -15.71
N SER A 110 25.34 -15.91 -15.13
CA SER A 110 25.69 -15.71 -13.72
C SER A 110 26.11 -14.26 -13.47
N GLY A 111 25.62 -13.67 -12.39
CA GLY A 111 25.92 -12.29 -12.01
C GLY A 111 24.81 -11.65 -11.17
N ASP A 112 24.92 -10.35 -10.97
CA ASP A 112 23.98 -9.59 -10.15
C ASP A 112 22.84 -9.02 -10.99
N TYR A 113 21.61 -9.39 -10.64
CA TYR A 113 20.39 -8.85 -11.20
C TYR A 113 19.78 -7.85 -10.22
N SER A 114 19.63 -6.60 -10.65
CA SER A 114 19.10 -5.54 -9.80
C SER A 114 17.84 -4.96 -10.41
N VAL A 115 16.80 -4.80 -9.59
CA VAL A 115 15.58 -4.10 -9.96
C VAL A 115 15.51 -2.77 -9.23
N GLN A 116 15.31 -1.69 -9.98
CA GLN A 116 15.08 -0.36 -9.47
C GLN A 116 13.63 0.05 -9.75
N ILE A 117 12.94 0.52 -8.72
CA ILE A 117 11.55 0.99 -8.81
C ILE A 117 11.52 2.46 -8.44
N GLY A 118 10.86 3.27 -9.28
CA GLY A 118 10.45 4.62 -8.94
C GLY A 118 9.01 4.61 -8.43
N VAL A 119 8.80 5.08 -7.20
CA VAL A 119 7.48 5.26 -6.60
C VAL A 119 7.17 6.75 -6.57
N LEU A 120 5.96 7.12 -6.97
CA LEU A 120 5.41 8.43 -6.67
C LEU A 120 4.69 8.33 -5.33
N GLY A 121 5.32 8.92 -4.30
CA GLY A 121 4.72 9.00 -2.96
C GLY A 121 3.47 9.87 -2.95
N LYS A 122 2.77 9.89 -1.82
CA LYS A 122 1.53 10.68 -1.61
C LYS A 122 1.70 12.18 -1.88
N ASP A 123 2.93 12.69 -1.72
CA ASP A 123 3.29 14.09 -1.96
C ASP A 123 3.90 14.35 -3.36
N PHE A 124 3.79 13.38 -4.28
CA PHE A 124 4.48 13.37 -5.58
C PHE A 124 6.02 13.45 -5.48
N SER A 125 6.59 13.14 -4.32
CA SER A 125 8.03 12.98 -4.15
C SER A 125 8.50 11.73 -4.91
N PRO A 126 9.56 11.83 -5.74
CA PRO A 126 10.15 10.67 -6.38
C PRO A 126 11.00 9.91 -5.37
N GLU A 127 10.56 8.72 -4.99
CA GLU A 127 11.35 7.79 -4.19
C GLU A 127 11.81 6.63 -5.07
N SER A 128 13.02 6.12 -4.84
CA SER A 128 13.50 4.95 -5.56
C SER A 128 14.09 3.90 -4.64
N ALA A 129 13.63 2.67 -4.80
CA ALA A 129 14.18 1.50 -4.12
C ALA A 129 14.92 0.62 -5.13
N GLU A 130 16.07 0.07 -4.73
CA GLU A 130 16.82 -0.91 -5.51
C GLU A 130 17.10 -2.16 -4.67
N ARG A 131 16.90 -3.34 -5.27
CA ARG A 131 17.31 -4.62 -4.68
C ARG A 131 18.09 -5.44 -5.68
N THR A 132 19.11 -6.14 -5.20
CA THR A 132 20.00 -6.97 -5.99
C THR A 132 19.95 -8.42 -5.55
N ILE A 133 19.88 -9.31 -6.53
CA ILE A 133 19.91 -10.77 -6.39
C ILE A 133 21.10 -11.29 -7.20
N THR A 134 21.96 -12.09 -6.58
CA THR A 134 23.09 -12.71 -7.28
C THR A 134 22.65 -14.07 -7.80
N LEU A 135 22.63 -14.26 -9.12
CA LEU A 135 22.35 -15.54 -9.76
C LEU A 135 23.67 -16.28 -10.03
N SER A 136 23.76 -17.52 -9.57
CA SER A 136 24.83 -18.47 -9.90
C SER A 136 24.28 -19.54 -10.84
N VAL A 137 24.80 -19.65 -12.07
CA VAL A 137 24.42 -20.72 -12.99
C VAL A 137 25.46 -21.83 -12.94
N THR A 138 25.05 -23.06 -12.62
CA THR A 138 25.95 -24.19 -12.39
C THR A 138 25.51 -25.46 -13.11
N ASP A 139 26.49 -26.25 -13.53
CA ASP A 139 26.31 -27.60 -14.08
C ASP A 139 26.20 -28.68 -12.98
N THR A 140 26.61 -28.35 -11.76
CA THR A 140 26.57 -29.27 -10.59
C THR A 140 25.21 -29.19 -9.87
N PRO A 141 24.79 -30.20 -9.08
CA PRO A 141 23.48 -30.22 -8.39
C PRO A 141 23.47 -29.49 -7.03
N PRO A 142 22.93 -28.26 -6.92
CA PRO A 142 22.46 -27.70 -5.64
C PRO A 142 20.94 -27.79 -5.44
N PHE A 143 20.20 -28.35 -6.40
CA PHE A 143 18.73 -28.32 -6.43
C PHE A 143 18.08 -29.34 -5.50
N THR A 144 16.85 -29.02 -5.07
CA THR A 144 15.95 -29.88 -4.30
C THR A 144 15.89 -31.28 -4.89
N THR A 145 16.12 -32.30 -4.06
CA THR A 145 15.93 -33.69 -4.47
C THR A 145 14.52 -34.15 -4.14
N ASP A 146 14.10 -35.26 -4.73
CA ASP A 146 12.82 -35.94 -4.47
C ASP A 146 12.57 -36.21 -2.96
N GLY A 147 13.63 -36.35 -2.15
CA GLY A 147 13.55 -36.53 -0.70
C GLY A 147 13.30 -35.24 0.11
N ASP A 148 13.49 -34.07 -0.51
CA ASP A 148 13.30 -32.75 0.11
C ASP A 148 11.89 -32.17 -0.17
N LEU A 149 11.15 -32.80 -1.08
CA LEU A 149 9.78 -32.40 -1.42
C LEU A 149 8.81 -32.75 -0.30
N HIS A 150 7.87 -31.84 -0.07
CA HIS A 150 6.76 -32.03 0.87
C HIS A 150 5.52 -31.38 0.30
N VAL A 151 4.36 -32.00 0.52
CA VAL A 151 3.09 -31.45 0.09
C VAL A 151 2.45 -30.74 1.27
N THR A 152 2.04 -29.50 1.09
CA THR A 152 1.32 -28.72 2.11
C THR A 152 -0.03 -28.25 1.58
N LEU A 153 -0.99 -28.17 2.49
CA LEU A 153 -2.28 -27.51 2.26
C LEU A 153 -2.06 -26.02 2.50
N SER A 154 -2.39 -25.17 1.53
CA SER A 154 -2.24 -23.71 1.69
C SER A 154 -3.61 -23.08 1.88
N ASP A 155 -4.27 -22.74 0.77
CA ASP A 155 -5.43 -21.87 0.78
C ASP A 155 -6.60 -22.51 0.05
N ALA A 156 -7.80 -22.09 0.43
CA ALA A 156 -9.01 -22.32 -0.35
C ALA A 156 -9.40 -21.03 -1.06
N VAL A 157 -9.56 -21.12 -2.37
CA VAL A 157 -10.02 -20.02 -3.21
C VAL A 157 -11.41 -20.37 -3.73
N ARG A 158 -12.29 -19.38 -3.72
CA ARG A 158 -13.62 -19.52 -4.30
C ARG A 158 -13.62 -18.94 -5.71
N ASP A 159 -14.10 -19.70 -6.66
CA ASP A 159 -14.23 -19.22 -8.03
C ASP A 159 -15.39 -18.21 -8.12
N ASP A 160 -15.12 -17.05 -8.73
CA ASP A 160 -16.06 -15.94 -8.76
C ASP A 160 -17.33 -16.24 -9.57
N VAL A 161 -17.24 -17.14 -10.56
CA VAL A 161 -18.30 -17.43 -11.52
C VAL A 161 -19.15 -18.60 -11.04
N THR A 162 -18.51 -19.74 -10.80
CA THR A 162 -19.14 -21.01 -10.40
C THR A 162 -19.50 -21.03 -8.93
N LYS A 163 -18.85 -20.19 -8.11
CA LYS A 163 -18.96 -20.16 -6.64
C LYS A 163 -18.48 -21.45 -5.97
N ASP A 164 -17.79 -22.30 -6.73
CA ASP A 164 -17.18 -23.52 -6.24
C ASP A 164 -15.87 -23.21 -5.52
N TRP A 165 -15.58 -24.03 -4.51
CA TRP A 165 -14.34 -23.95 -3.75
C TRP A 165 -13.27 -24.84 -4.37
N THR A 166 -12.07 -24.27 -4.46
CA THR A 166 -10.86 -24.93 -4.91
C THR A 166 -9.81 -24.81 -3.83
N VAL A 167 -9.21 -25.93 -3.44
CA VAL A 167 -8.15 -25.97 -2.46
C VAL A 167 -6.81 -26.11 -3.18
N GLN A 168 -5.81 -25.37 -2.72
CA GLN A 168 -4.47 -25.36 -3.29
C GLN A 168 -3.53 -26.23 -2.46
N LEU A 169 -2.87 -27.17 -3.13
CA LEU A 169 -1.77 -27.95 -2.60
C LEU A 169 -0.46 -27.42 -3.16
N HIS A 170 0.53 -27.22 -2.29
CA HIS A 170 1.86 -26.78 -2.68
C HIS A 170 2.85 -27.92 -2.54
N CYS A 171 3.78 -28.03 -3.48
CA CYS A 171 4.86 -29.00 -3.44
C CYS A 171 6.21 -28.29 -3.23
N GLY A 172 6.80 -28.52 -2.05
CA GLY A 172 8.10 -28.01 -1.62
C GLY A 172 8.02 -26.78 -0.73
N GLN A 173 9.07 -26.59 0.09
CA GLN A 173 9.51 -25.31 0.65
C GLN A 173 10.83 -25.08 -0.02
N PHE A 174 10.87 -24.12 -0.94
CA PHE A 174 12.12 -23.76 -1.58
C PHE A 174 12.95 -22.99 -0.58
N SER A 175 13.80 -23.73 0.15
CA SER A 175 14.90 -23.14 0.92
C SER A 175 15.81 -22.31 0.01
N ASP A 176 16.72 -21.54 0.62
CA ASP A 176 17.76 -20.72 -0.01
C ASP A 176 18.64 -21.43 -1.08
N ARG A 177 18.45 -22.75 -1.29
CA ARG A 177 19.16 -23.60 -2.26
C ARG A 177 18.60 -23.52 -3.69
N GLY A 178 17.47 -22.86 -3.90
CA GLY A 178 16.92 -22.57 -5.24
C GLY A 178 15.82 -23.52 -5.71
N HIS A 179 15.09 -23.09 -6.73
CA HIS A 179 13.95 -23.81 -7.33
C HIS A 179 14.44 -24.81 -8.38
N PRO A 180 13.89 -26.04 -8.44
CA PRO A 180 14.28 -27.00 -9.47
C PRO A 180 13.83 -26.48 -10.85
N PRO A 181 14.66 -26.61 -11.90
CA PRO A 181 14.35 -26.11 -13.25
C PRO A 181 13.31 -27.00 -13.99
N VAL A 182 12.64 -27.88 -13.26
CA VAL A 182 11.74 -28.91 -13.79
C VAL A 182 10.42 -28.81 -13.05
N GLY A 183 9.31 -28.91 -13.79
CA GLY A 183 7.98 -29.01 -13.16
C GLY A 183 7.84 -30.29 -12.34
N VAL A 184 6.85 -30.30 -11.46
CA VAL A 184 6.49 -31.49 -10.66
C VAL A 184 5.33 -32.24 -11.30
N VAL A 185 5.36 -33.55 -11.11
CA VAL A 185 4.23 -34.43 -11.38
C VAL A 185 3.52 -34.70 -10.07
N TRP A 186 2.24 -34.38 -10.03
CA TRP A 186 1.33 -34.69 -8.96
C TRP A 186 0.65 -36.02 -9.21
N THR A 187 0.47 -36.81 -8.17
CA THR A 187 -0.37 -38.01 -8.19
C THR A 187 -1.53 -37.81 -7.21
N THR A 188 -2.75 -37.88 -7.71
CA THR A 188 -3.98 -37.78 -6.90
C THR A 188 -4.30 -39.12 -6.21
N PRO A 189 -5.22 -39.15 -5.22
CA PRO A 189 -5.68 -40.40 -4.61
C PRO A 189 -6.26 -41.41 -5.60
N SER A 190 -6.84 -40.94 -6.72
CA SER A 190 -7.35 -41.80 -7.79
C SER A 190 -6.27 -42.43 -8.68
N GLY A 191 -5.00 -42.00 -8.54
CA GLY A 191 -3.89 -42.39 -9.41
C GLY A 191 -3.73 -41.51 -10.65
N GLU A 192 -4.60 -40.51 -10.85
CA GLU A 192 -4.43 -39.52 -11.93
C GLU A 192 -3.13 -38.73 -11.72
N GLU A 193 -2.32 -38.64 -12.77
CA GLU A 193 -1.14 -37.78 -12.79
C GLU A 193 -1.45 -36.41 -13.41
N ARG A 194 -1.02 -35.34 -12.75
CA ARG A 194 -1.13 -33.96 -13.25
C ARG A 194 0.21 -33.27 -13.24
N TYR A 195 0.46 -32.43 -14.23
CA TYR A 195 1.70 -31.68 -14.34
C TYR A 195 1.48 -30.24 -13.90
N SER A 196 2.37 -29.71 -13.08
CA SER A 196 2.41 -28.27 -12.77
C SER A 196 3.80 -27.70 -13.05
N SER A 197 3.85 -26.65 -13.85
CA SER A 197 5.03 -25.81 -14.09
C SER A 197 4.91 -24.48 -13.33
N ASP A 198 6.05 -23.79 -13.11
CA ASP A 198 6.23 -22.55 -12.33
C ASP A 198 5.35 -21.34 -12.74
N GLU A 199 4.03 -21.42 -12.61
CA GLU A 199 3.13 -20.32 -12.98
C GLU A 199 2.85 -19.36 -11.82
N ASN A 200 3.04 -19.77 -10.55
CA ASN A 200 2.76 -18.93 -9.38
C ASN A 200 4.00 -18.69 -8.52
N ASN A 201 4.77 -17.65 -8.85
CA ASN A 201 5.78 -17.06 -7.96
C ASN A 201 6.86 -18.05 -7.44
N GLY A 202 7.22 -19.05 -8.28
CA GLY A 202 8.16 -20.11 -7.91
C GLY A 202 7.54 -21.29 -7.15
N THR A 203 6.22 -21.34 -6.97
CA THR A 203 5.57 -22.47 -6.28
C THR A 203 4.89 -23.43 -7.25
N PHE A 204 5.10 -24.73 -7.04
CA PHE A 204 4.34 -25.76 -7.74
C PHE A 204 3.02 -26.00 -7.03
N VAL A 205 1.92 -25.71 -7.72
CA VAL A 205 0.56 -25.73 -7.14
C VAL A 205 -0.31 -26.74 -7.86
N LEU A 206 -1.08 -27.50 -7.10
CA LEU A 206 -2.18 -28.33 -7.59
C LEU A 206 -3.51 -27.79 -7.06
N PHE A 207 -4.42 -27.50 -7.99
CA PHE A 207 -5.78 -27.08 -7.70
C PHE A 207 -6.70 -28.30 -7.59
N VAL A 208 -7.24 -28.53 -6.39
CA VAL A 208 -8.21 -29.59 -6.10
C VAL A 208 -9.59 -28.98 -5.99
N HIS A 209 -10.51 -29.44 -6.83
CA HIS A 209 -11.87 -28.91 -6.91
C HIS A 209 -12.84 -29.79 -6.12
N SER A 210 -13.95 -29.21 -5.67
CA SER A 210 -15.08 -29.95 -5.10
C SER A 210 -15.76 -30.85 -6.15
N PRO A 211 -16.13 -32.12 -5.82
CA PRO A 211 -15.95 -32.80 -4.54
C PRO A 211 -14.51 -33.29 -4.35
N PHE A 212 -13.95 -33.00 -3.18
CA PHE A 212 -12.56 -33.31 -2.86
C PHE A 212 -12.33 -34.81 -2.68
N GLN A 213 -11.23 -35.33 -3.25
CA GLN A 213 -10.86 -36.73 -3.07
C GLN A 213 -10.09 -36.91 -1.77
N ARG A 214 -10.61 -37.73 -0.87
CA ARG A 214 -9.88 -38.15 0.33
C ARG A 214 -8.74 -39.08 -0.06
N GLY A 215 -7.55 -38.82 0.46
CA GLY A 215 -6.43 -39.75 0.34
C GLY A 215 -5.08 -39.07 0.24
N ARG A 216 -4.10 -39.83 -0.26
CA ARG A 216 -2.71 -39.39 -0.37
C ARG A 216 -2.49 -38.66 -1.69
N TYR A 217 -2.18 -37.37 -1.59
CA TYR A 217 -1.60 -36.59 -2.67
C TYR A 217 -0.08 -36.70 -2.60
N SER A 218 0.54 -36.85 -3.76
CA SER A 218 1.99 -36.97 -3.87
C SER A 218 2.54 -36.04 -4.92
N CYS A 219 3.75 -35.53 -4.73
CA CYS A 219 4.46 -34.79 -5.76
C CYS A 219 5.89 -35.32 -5.91
N ARG A 220 6.37 -35.35 -7.15
CA ARG A 220 7.73 -35.76 -7.53
C ARG A 220 8.26 -34.89 -8.65
N LEU A 221 9.58 -34.81 -8.80
CA LEU A 221 10.17 -34.10 -9.94
C LEU A 221 9.85 -34.82 -11.27
N SER A 222 9.61 -34.04 -12.33
CA SER A 222 9.40 -34.59 -13.66
C SER A 222 10.71 -35.10 -14.27
N SER A 223 10.70 -36.35 -14.74
CA SER A 223 11.84 -37.01 -15.39
C SER A 223 12.06 -36.62 -16.85
N SER A 224 11.15 -35.86 -17.46
CA SER A 224 11.18 -35.49 -18.89
C SER A 224 11.79 -34.13 -19.21
N ALA A 225 12.33 -33.41 -18.21
CA ALA A 225 12.80 -32.05 -18.40
C ALA A 225 14.24 -31.97 -18.97
N PRO A 226 14.55 -30.97 -19.83
CA PRO A 226 15.87 -30.81 -20.46
C PRO A 226 17.05 -30.71 -19.48
N ALA A 227 16.79 -30.31 -18.23
CA ALA A 227 17.78 -30.09 -17.17
C ALA A 227 18.22 -31.35 -16.40
N ALA A 228 17.90 -32.56 -16.89
CA ALA A 228 18.27 -33.84 -16.24
C ALA A 228 19.77 -33.99 -15.92
N ARG A 229 20.66 -33.25 -16.61
CA ARG A 229 22.11 -33.22 -16.36
C ARG A 229 22.48 -32.66 -14.99
N CYS A 230 21.73 -31.68 -14.47
CA CYS A 230 21.96 -31.10 -13.15
C CYS A 230 21.26 -31.84 -12.01
N LEU A 231 20.51 -32.91 -12.30
CA LEU A 231 19.91 -33.80 -11.29
C LEU A 231 20.76 -35.07 -11.06
N ALA A 232 21.78 -35.30 -11.91
CA ALA A 232 22.54 -36.53 -11.93
C ALA A 232 23.86 -36.40 -11.17
N ALA A 233 23.89 -36.82 -9.90
CA ALA A 233 25.05 -37.50 -9.31
C ALA A 233 24.74 -38.13 -7.93
N THR A 234 24.68 -39.46 -7.90
CA THR A 234 25.10 -40.36 -6.79
C THR A 234 24.11 -40.93 -5.76
N SER A 235 22.78 -40.80 -5.89
CA SER A 235 21.87 -41.64 -5.08
C SER A 235 20.62 -42.04 -5.86
N PRO A 236 20.14 -43.30 -5.72
CA PRO A 236 18.87 -43.69 -6.33
C PRO A 236 17.76 -42.77 -5.81
N LEU A 237 17.10 -42.07 -6.72
CA LEU A 237 15.91 -41.26 -6.46
C LEU A 237 14.92 -42.08 -5.63
N LYS A 238 14.83 -41.77 -4.34
CA LYS A 238 13.92 -42.41 -3.39
C LYS A 238 13.34 -41.33 -2.50
N GLY A 239 12.20 -40.82 -2.90
CA GLY A 239 11.41 -39.87 -2.12
C GLY A 239 10.35 -39.25 -3.00
N ALA A 240 9.18 -38.99 -2.47
CA ALA A 240 8.23 -38.06 -3.04
C ALA A 240 7.65 -37.29 -1.86
N GLY A 241 7.26 -36.04 -2.10
CA GLY A 241 6.49 -35.31 -1.12
C GLY A 241 5.11 -35.94 -1.01
N HIS A 242 4.58 -36.07 0.20
CA HIS A 242 3.26 -36.65 0.42
C HIS A 242 2.47 -35.88 1.46
N LEU A 243 1.19 -35.72 1.20
CA LEU A 243 0.21 -35.24 2.17
C LEU A 243 -1.01 -36.15 2.11
N TYR A 244 -1.46 -36.60 3.27
CA TYR A 244 -2.75 -37.24 3.39
C TYR A 244 -3.77 -36.16 3.72
N VAL A 245 -4.73 -35.94 2.83
CA VAL A 245 -5.77 -34.93 3.02
C VAL A 245 -7.04 -35.65 3.47
N ASP A 246 -7.59 -35.25 4.61
CA ASP A 246 -8.87 -35.72 5.11
C ASP A 246 -9.98 -34.64 5.05
N ASP A 247 -11.22 -35.05 5.32
CA ASP A 247 -12.38 -34.15 5.25
C ASP A 247 -12.32 -33.01 6.30
N LYS A 248 -11.61 -33.21 7.42
CA LYS A 248 -11.49 -32.19 8.47
C LYS A 248 -10.50 -31.12 8.07
N ASP A 249 -9.36 -31.50 7.51
CA ASP A 249 -8.34 -30.56 7.02
C ASP A 249 -8.96 -29.63 5.96
N ILE A 250 -9.67 -30.21 4.98
CA ILE A 250 -10.38 -29.43 3.95
C ILE A 250 -11.44 -28.52 4.58
N ARG A 251 -12.26 -29.04 5.51
CA ARG A 251 -13.29 -28.22 6.18
C ARG A 251 -12.69 -27.06 6.95
N LEU A 252 -11.55 -27.25 7.61
CA LEU A 252 -10.87 -26.20 8.36
C LEU A 252 -10.38 -25.10 7.40
N THR A 253 -9.68 -25.46 6.32
CA THR A 253 -9.20 -24.49 5.32
C THR A 253 -10.36 -23.73 4.66
N LEU A 254 -11.48 -24.40 4.37
CA LEU A 254 -12.68 -23.75 3.83
C LEU A 254 -13.31 -22.77 4.83
N LEU A 255 -13.36 -23.14 6.12
CA LEU A 255 -13.86 -22.24 7.17
C LEU A 255 -12.96 -21.03 7.37
N GLU A 256 -11.64 -21.22 7.32
CA GLU A 256 -10.67 -20.13 7.40
C GLU A 256 -10.81 -19.17 6.21
N ALA A 257 -10.96 -19.68 4.99
CA ALA A 257 -11.17 -18.85 3.81
C ALA A 257 -12.50 -18.06 3.85
N LEU A 258 -13.60 -18.71 4.25
CA LEU A 258 -14.90 -18.04 4.47
C LEU A 258 -14.82 -16.93 5.53
N LEU A 259 -14.06 -17.18 6.60
CA LEU A 259 -13.84 -16.19 7.65
C LEU A 259 -13.09 -14.97 7.09
N GLN A 260 -12.04 -15.18 6.28
CA GLN A 260 -11.29 -14.08 5.66
C GLN A 260 -12.13 -13.28 4.67
N GLU A 261 -12.95 -13.94 3.83
CA GLU A 261 -13.89 -13.27 2.92
C GLU A 261 -14.85 -12.36 3.70
N THR A 262 -15.45 -12.88 4.78
CA THR A 262 -16.37 -12.13 5.65
C THR A 262 -15.68 -10.94 6.33
N ILE A 263 -14.43 -11.12 6.78
CA ILE A 263 -13.64 -10.03 7.37
C ILE A 263 -13.39 -8.92 6.33
N GLY A 264 -13.06 -9.28 5.10
CA GLY A 264 -12.87 -8.33 3.99
C GLY A 264 -14.12 -7.49 3.74
N GLU A 265 -15.29 -8.11 3.64
CA GLU A 265 -16.58 -7.41 3.45
C GLU A 265 -16.90 -6.42 4.59
N LEU A 266 -16.60 -6.83 5.84
CA LEU A 266 -16.78 -5.97 7.01
C LEU A 266 -15.83 -4.76 6.99
N GLN A 267 -14.58 -4.95 6.56
CA GLN A 267 -13.60 -3.87 6.42
C GLN A 267 -14.00 -2.87 5.33
N GLU A 268 -14.51 -3.35 4.18
CA GLU A 268 -15.01 -2.50 3.12
C GLU A 268 -16.22 -1.67 3.60
N THR A 269 -17.16 -2.33 4.28
CA THR A 269 -18.34 -1.67 4.87
C THR A 269 -17.94 -0.58 5.87
N LYS A 270 -16.98 -0.86 6.76
CA LYS A 270 -16.45 0.11 7.72
C LYS A 270 -15.79 1.31 7.03
N THR A 271 -15.06 1.06 5.94
CA THR A 271 -14.41 2.12 5.15
C THR A 271 -15.44 3.02 4.50
N ARG A 272 -16.49 2.43 3.91
CA ARG A 272 -17.61 3.17 3.31
C ARG A 272 -18.36 4.02 4.33
N GLN A 273 -18.62 3.49 5.52
CA GLN A 273 -19.25 4.25 6.62
C GLN A 273 -18.37 5.40 7.09
N SER A 274 -17.06 5.17 7.28
CA SER A 274 -16.11 6.22 7.67
C SER A 274 -16.08 7.36 6.67
N LYS A 275 -16.10 7.05 5.36
CA LYS A 275 -16.17 8.06 4.30
C LYS A 275 -17.47 8.87 4.37
N LEU A 276 -18.62 8.20 4.55
CA LEU A 276 -19.90 8.87 4.67
C LEU A 276 -19.95 9.83 5.88
N ILE A 277 -19.40 9.42 7.01
CA ILE A 277 -19.29 10.25 8.21
C ILE A 277 -18.39 11.47 7.94
N ALA A 278 -17.24 11.28 7.27
CA ALA A 278 -16.36 12.37 6.90
C ALA A 278 -17.03 13.38 5.97
N ASP A 279 -17.72 12.90 4.92
CA ASP A 279 -18.45 13.74 3.97
C ASP A 279 -19.56 14.54 4.65
N PHE A 280 -20.34 13.89 5.53
CA PHE A 280 -21.40 14.56 6.29
C PHE A 280 -20.85 15.60 7.26
N THR A 281 -19.73 15.31 7.92
CA THR A 281 -19.04 16.25 8.81
C THR A 281 -18.55 17.48 8.05
N ALA A 282 -17.96 17.28 6.85
CA ALA A 282 -17.53 18.38 5.99
C ALA A 282 -18.70 19.27 5.53
N GLN A 283 -19.86 18.66 5.21
CA GLN A 283 -21.07 19.42 4.88
C GLN A 283 -21.58 20.25 6.06
N ILE A 284 -21.61 19.69 7.27
CA ILE A 284 -21.99 20.42 8.48
C ILE A 284 -21.03 21.59 8.73
N HIS A 285 -19.72 21.38 8.63
CA HIS A 285 -18.73 22.46 8.77
C HIS A 285 -18.93 23.55 7.71
N GLY A 286 -19.21 23.18 6.47
CA GLY A 286 -19.53 24.11 5.39
C GLY A 286 -20.81 24.93 5.63
N LEU A 287 -21.84 24.33 6.23
CA LEU A 287 -23.08 25.03 6.58
C LEU A 287 -22.88 25.96 7.78
N ASN A 288 -22.19 25.51 8.82
CA ASN A 288 -21.90 26.33 10.00
C ASN A 288 -21.04 27.56 9.65
N SER A 289 -20.03 27.41 8.78
CA SER A 289 -19.23 28.55 8.32
C SER A 289 -20.05 29.58 7.53
N LYS A 290 -20.98 29.13 6.67
CA LYS A 290 -21.90 30.03 5.95
C LYS A 290 -22.91 30.71 6.88
N LEU A 291 -23.40 30.00 7.91
CA LEU A 291 -24.34 30.55 8.90
C LEU A 291 -23.67 31.62 9.77
N ASN A 292 -22.43 31.39 10.20
CA ASN A 292 -21.64 32.38 10.94
C ASN A 292 -21.21 33.55 10.04
N GLY A 293 -21.06 33.31 8.74
CA GLY A 293 -20.76 34.36 7.76
C GLY A 293 -19.31 34.88 7.82
N LEU A 294 -18.44 34.16 8.55
CA LEU A 294 -17.01 34.42 8.72
C LEU A 294 -16.25 33.08 8.77
N ARG A 295 -15.08 33.01 8.14
CA ARG A 295 -14.16 31.85 8.24
C ARG A 295 -12.70 32.28 8.23
N LEU A 296 -11.83 31.39 8.71
CA LEU A 296 -10.38 31.49 8.57
C LEU A 296 -9.87 30.49 7.52
N VAL A 297 -9.00 30.94 6.62
CA VAL A 297 -8.48 30.12 5.51
C VAL A 297 -6.96 30.12 5.52
N ASN A 298 -6.34 29.00 5.13
CA ASN A 298 -4.87 28.83 5.02
C ASN A 298 -4.07 29.01 6.33
N GLY A 299 -4.70 28.85 7.50
CA GLY A 299 -3.98 28.68 8.75
C GLY A 299 -3.46 27.26 8.93
N THR A 300 -2.41 27.09 9.75
CA THR A 300 -1.93 25.75 10.14
C THR A 300 -2.85 25.12 11.18
N HIS A 301 -3.54 25.96 11.96
CA HIS A 301 -4.50 25.56 12.98
C HIS A 301 -5.89 26.17 12.73
N PRO A 302 -6.98 25.59 13.30
CA PRO A 302 -8.34 26.12 13.12
C PRO A 302 -8.56 27.56 13.62
N TRP A 303 -7.72 28.02 14.56
CA TRP A 303 -7.83 29.34 15.21
C TRP A 303 -6.95 30.42 14.57
N GLU A 304 -6.42 30.17 13.38
CA GLU A 304 -5.61 31.12 12.65
C GLU A 304 -5.87 31.05 11.13
N GLY A 305 -5.58 32.11 10.40
CA GLY A 305 -5.74 32.16 8.95
C GLY A 305 -6.14 33.53 8.41
N ARG A 306 -6.23 33.63 7.08
CA ARG A 306 -6.80 34.76 6.36
C ARG A 306 -8.29 34.88 6.69
N VAL A 307 -8.74 36.10 6.95
CA VAL A 307 -10.14 36.38 7.30
C VAL A 307 -10.97 36.51 6.03
N GLU A 308 -12.05 35.73 5.93
CA GLU A 308 -13.01 35.83 4.84
C GLU A 308 -14.44 35.96 5.38
N LEU A 309 -15.24 36.80 4.72
CA LEU A 309 -16.64 37.09 5.04
C LEU A 309 -17.57 36.63 3.93
N PHE A 310 -18.76 36.12 4.29
CA PHE A 310 -19.77 35.66 3.34
C PHE A 310 -20.85 36.72 3.11
N VAL A 311 -20.68 37.62 2.14
CA VAL A 311 -21.60 38.73 1.85
C VAL A 311 -22.26 38.50 0.48
N HIS A 312 -23.57 38.75 0.38
CA HIS A 312 -24.33 38.62 -0.88
C HIS A 312 -24.13 37.27 -1.62
N GLY A 313 -23.99 36.17 -0.87
CA GLY A 313 -23.84 34.84 -1.45
C GLY A 313 -22.41 34.48 -1.89
N MET A 314 -21.42 35.34 -1.66
CA MET A 314 -20.03 35.11 -2.06
C MET A 314 -19.05 35.34 -0.90
N TRP A 315 -18.01 34.50 -0.84
CA TRP A 315 -16.87 34.72 0.05
C TRP A 315 -15.96 35.80 -0.51
N GLY A 316 -15.45 36.66 0.36
CA GLY A 316 -14.48 37.70 0.03
C GLY A 316 -13.62 38.04 1.23
N THR A 317 -12.51 38.74 0.98
CA THR A 317 -11.47 39.02 1.98
C THR A 317 -11.68 40.36 2.66
N VAL A 318 -10.79 40.73 3.57
CA VAL A 318 -10.76 42.01 4.31
C VAL A 318 -9.39 42.64 4.07
N CYS A 319 -9.34 43.94 3.79
CA CYS A 319 -8.07 44.65 3.66
C CYS A 319 -7.40 44.85 5.03
N ASP A 320 -6.06 44.89 5.04
CA ASP A 320 -5.23 45.07 6.22
C ASP A 320 -4.98 46.55 6.59
N ASP A 321 -5.48 47.50 5.79
CA ASP A 321 -5.44 48.92 6.13
C ASP A 321 -6.19 49.16 7.45
N HIS A 322 -5.49 49.78 8.41
CA HIS A 322 -5.91 49.96 9.80
C HIS A 322 -6.14 48.69 10.63
N TRP A 323 -5.84 47.50 10.09
CA TRP A 323 -6.08 46.22 10.75
C TRP A 323 -5.24 46.01 12.02
N ASP A 324 -5.92 45.94 13.17
CA ASP A 324 -5.27 45.90 14.48
C ASP A 324 -5.79 44.79 15.41
N ALA A 325 -5.19 44.71 16.60
CA ALA A 325 -5.53 43.68 17.59
C ALA A 325 -7.00 43.73 18.06
N SER A 326 -7.67 44.89 17.98
CA SER A 326 -9.10 45.03 18.27
C SER A 326 -9.95 44.32 17.22
N ASP A 327 -9.59 44.45 15.94
CA ASP A 327 -10.27 43.73 14.86
C ASP A 327 -10.06 42.22 15.00
N ALA A 328 -8.82 41.80 15.27
CA ALA A 328 -8.50 40.41 15.52
C ALA A 328 -9.29 39.83 16.70
N ARG A 329 -9.47 40.58 17.79
CA ARG A 329 -10.30 40.17 18.93
C ARG A 329 -11.77 39.96 18.53
N VAL A 330 -12.33 40.82 17.68
CA VAL A 330 -13.71 40.66 17.19
C VAL A 330 -13.84 39.39 16.35
N VAL A 331 -12.88 39.10 15.46
CA VAL A 331 -12.87 37.86 14.67
C VAL A 331 -12.80 36.63 15.57
N CYS A 332 -11.84 36.60 16.50
CA CYS A 332 -11.64 35.47 17.40
C CYS A 332 -12.86 35.23 18.28
N ARG A 333 -13.46 36.30 18.82
CA ARG A 333 -14.71 36.20 19.60
C ARG A 333 -15.86 35.68 18.75
N HIS A 334 -16.00 36.17 17.52
CA HIS A 334 -17.06 35.76 16.61
C HIS A 334 -17.02 34.26 16.29
N LEU A 335 -15.81 33.69 16.24
CA LEU A 335 -15.57 32.26 16.04
C LEU A 335 -15.54 31.44 17.34
N GLY A 336 -15.70 32.07 18.50
CA GLY A 336 -15.71 31.41 19.81
C GLY A 336 -14.33 31.03 20.35
N TYR A 337 -13.25 31.62 19.83
CA TYR A 337 -11.88 31.41 20.31
C TYR A 337 -11.51 32.38 21.44
N ASN A 338 -10.47 32.04 22.19
CA ASN A 338 -9.88 32.93 23.19
C ASN A 338 -9.39 34.24 22.52
N THR A 339 -9.65 35.38 23.16
CA THR A 339 -9.27 36.70 22.64
C THR A 339 -8.00 37.26 23.28
N SER A 340 -7.48 36.64 24.35
CA SER A 340 -6.35 37.17 25.13
C SER A 340 -5.06 37.30 24.32
N ASN A 341 -4.87 36.45 23.32
CA ASN A 341 -3.70 36.43 22.45
C ASN A 341 -4.04 36.70 20.98
N ALA A 342 -5.15 37.39 20.71
CA ALA A 342 -5.55 37.71 19.34
C ALA A 342 -4.53 38.66 18.69
N GLN A 343 -3.99 38.24 17.55
CA GLN A 343 -3.03 38.97 16.75
C GLN A 343 -3.61 39.29 15.38
N ALA A 344 -3.45 40.55 14.96
CA ALA A 344 -3.69 40.99 13.60
C ALA A 344 -2.44 40.75 12.75
N LEU A 345 -2.63 40.11 11.59
CA LEU A 345 -1.56 39.70 10.69
C LEU A 345 -1.81 40.30 9.30
N PRO A 346 -1.10 41.37 8.91
CA PRO A 346 -1.28 42.03 7.62
C PRO A 346 -0.48 41.31 6.51
N LEU A 347 -0.47 41.91 5.32
CA LEU A 347 0.33 41.61 4.14
C LEU A 347 0.11 40.20 3.60
N ALA A 348 -1.15 39.76 3.59
CA ALA A 348 -1.53 38.42 3.14
C ALA A 348 -0.68 37.32 3.79
N HIS A 349 -0.46 37.41 5.11
CA HIS A 349 0.39 36.50 5.87
C HIS A 349 0.06 35.01 5.63
N TYR A 350 -1.23 34.67 5.53
CA TYR A 350 -1.73 33.32 5.22
C TYR A 350 -2.00 33.11 3.71
N GLY A 351 -1.37 33.91 2.87
CA GLY A 351 -1.55 33.94 1.43
C GLY A 351 -2.76 34.77 0.99
N GLN A 352 -2.75 35.11 -0.30
CA GLN A 352 -3.74 35.93 -0.97
C GLN A 352 -5.05 35.15 -1.20
N GLY A 353 -6.17 35.85 -1.19
CA GLY A 353 -7.45 35.35 -1.68
C GLY A 353 -7.41 35.11 -3.20
N PRO A 354 -8.38 34.35 -3.74
CA PRO A 354 -8.51 34.17 -5.18
C PRO A 354 -8.68 35.52 -5.88
N SER A 355 -8.04 35.74 -7.04
CA SER A 355 -8.11 37.02 -7.77
C SER A 355 -9.53 37.45 -8.20
N SER A 356 -10.48 36.53 -8.20
CA SER A 356 -11.91 36.77 -8.47
C SER A 356 -12.73 37.05 -7.21
N ALA A 357 -12.15 36.91 -6.02
CA ALA A 357 -12.84 37.17 -4.77
C ALA A 357 -12.93 38.69 -4.53
N PRO A 358 -14.08 39.23 -4.11
CA PRO A 358 -14.16 40.61 -3.71
C PRO A 358 -13.41 40.84 -2.38
N ILE A 359 -12.94 42.07 -2.17
CA ILE A 359 -12.54 42.54 -0.84
C ILE A 359 -13.76 43.27 -0.25
N TRP A 360 -14.30 42.75 0.85
CA TRP A 360 -15.59 43.21 1.38
C TRP A 360 -15.48 44.41 2.30
N LEU A 361 -14.40 44.51 3.06
CA LEU A 361 -14.17 45.56 4.05
C LEU A 361 -12.78 46.17 3.88
N ASP A 362 -12.70 47.46 4.14
CA ASP A 362 -11.50 48.30 4.08
C ASP A 362 -11.53 49.33 5.23
N ASP A 363 -10.36 49.78 5.67
CA ASP A 363 -10.14 50.63 6.86
C ASP A 363 -10.96 50.16 8.07
N VAL A 364 -10.84 48.89 8.45
CA VAL A 364 -11.62 48.36 9.58
C VAL A 364 -11.04 48.91 10.89
N GLU A 365 -11.90 49.54 11.70
CA GLU A 365 -11.53 50.16 12.97
C GLU A 365 -12.52 49.70 14.07
N CYS A 366 -12.42 48.44 14.49
CA CYS A 366 -13.20 47.93 15.61
C CYS A 366 -12.75 48.53 16.94
N GLN A 367 -13.69 48.74 17.87
CA GLN A 367 -13.40 49.02 19.27
C GLN A 367 -12.95 47.77 20.04
N GLY A 368 -13.18 46.58 19.48
CA GLY A 368 -12.80 45.30 20.04
C GLY A 368 -13.90 44.62 20.86
N SER A 369 -15.09 45.22 20.96
CA SER A 369 -16.25 44.70 21.73
C SER A 369 -17.42 44.26 20.83
N GLU A 370 -17.32 44.53 19.54
CA GLU A 370 -18.31 44.18 18.53
C GLU A 370 -18.48 42.65 18.44
N VAL A 371 -19.69 42.24 18.04
CA VAL A 371 -20.06 40.82 17.87
C VAL A 371 -19.68 40.27 16.50
N THR A 372 -19.39 41.13 15.53
CA THR A 372 -18.94 40.77 14.18
C THR A 372 -18.26 41.97 13.51
N LEU A 373 -17.30 41.70 12.61
CA LEU A 373 -16.57 42.74 11.87
C LEU A 373 -17.48 43.70 11.09
N ARG A 374 -18.65 43.24 10.64
CA ARG A 374 -19.57 44.06 9.82
C ARG A 374 -20.18 45.25 10.57
N ILE A 375 -20.10 45.26 11.89
CA ILE A 375 -20.64 46.34 12.74
C ILE A 375 -19.53 47.35 13.08
N CYS A 376 -18.26 46.97 12.92
CA CYS A 376 -17.16 47.88 13.12
C CYS A 376 -17.21 49.04 12.13
N LYS A 377 -16.62 50.16 12.51
CA LYS A 377 -16.41 51.27 11.58
C LYS A 377 -15.50 50.77 10.45
N SER A 378 -15.92 51.00 9.20
CA SER A 378 -15.16 50.66 7.99
C SER A 378 -15.55 51.60 6.85
N GLN A 379 -14.82 51.58 5.74
CA GLN A 379 -15.32 52.19 4.51
C GLN A 379 -16.63 51.51 4.06
N PRO A 380 -17.50 52.22 3.32
CA PRO A 380 -18.66 51.61 2.67
C PRO A 380 -18.22 50.46 1.75
N VAL A 381 -18.98 49.37 1.77
CA VAL A 381 -18.74 48.19 0.92
C VAL A 381 -18.59 48.63 -0.55
N GLY A 382 -17.51 48.22 -1.19
CA GLY A 382 -17.19 48.56 -2.59
C GLY A 382 -16.33 49.81 -2.78
N LYS A 383 -16.01 50.56 -1.71
CA LYS A 383 -15.00 51.62 -1.72
C LYS A 383 -13.71 51.06 -1.10
N ILE A 384 -12.86 50.50 -1.95
CA ILE A 384 -11.64 49.76 -1.62
C ILE A 384 -10.51 50.26 -2.52
N ASN A 385 -9.31 50.52 -1.97
CA ASN A 385 -8.10 50.78 -2.76
C ASN A 385 -7.03 49.67 -2.64
N CYS A 386 -7.33 48.60 -1.91
CA CYS A 386 -6.44 47.47 -1.73
C CYS A 386 -6.54 46.41 -2.84
N GLY A 387 -5.51 45.58 -2.94
CA GLY A 387 -5.51 44.30 -3.65
C GLY A 387 -5.23 43.12 -2.71
N HIS A 388 -5.32 41.88 -3.19
CA HIS A 388 -5.17 40.69 -2.32
C HIS A 388 -3.81 40.51 -1.63
N ARG A 389 -2.79 41.32 -1.98
CA ARG A 389 -1.52 41.36 -1.23
C ARG A 389 -1.69 41.98 0.16
N GLU A 390 -2.81 42.66 0.39
CA GLU A 390 -3.19 43.35 1.61
C GLU A 390 -4.32 42.59 2.32
N ASP A 391 -4.53 41.30 2.03
CA ASP A 391 -5.56 40.53 2.71
C ASP A 391 -5.19 40.31 4.19
N ALA A 392 -6.09 40.69 5.09
CA ALA A 392 -5.95 40.57 6.53
C ALA A 392 -6.06 39.12 7.02
N GLY A 393 -5.21 38.77 7.99
CA GLY A 393 -5.25 37.51 8.73
C GLY A 393 -5.32 37.73 10.24
N VAL A 394 -5.63 36.65 10.95
CA VAL A 394 -5.60 36.61 12.42
C VAL A 394 -4.97 35.34 12.95
N SER A 395 -4.42 35.41 14.16
CA SER A 395 -4.17 34.25 15.01
C SER A 395 -4.79 34.50 16.37
N CYS A 396 -5.68 33.63 16.84
CA CYS A 396 -6.39 33.83 18.11
C CYS A 396 -5.58 33.38 19.34
N GLY A 397 -4.48 32.66 19.11
CA GLY A 397 -3.82 31.86 20.14
C GLY A 397 -4.69 30.65 20.49
N GLY A 398 -4.15 29.44 20.31
CA GLY A 398 -4.87 28.20 20.60
C GLY A 398 -5.46 28.18 22.02
N ASN A 399 -6.57 27.46 22.18
CA ASN A 399 -7.33 27.40 23.44
C ASN A 399 -6.52 26.91 24.64
#